data_AF-A0A7Y2YV91-F1
#
_entry.id   AF-A0A7Y2YV91-F1
#
_cell.length_a   1.000
_cell.length_b   1.000
_cell.length_c   1.000
_cell.angle_alpha   90.00
_cell.angle_beta   90.00
_cell.angle_gamma   90.00
#
_symmetry.space_group_name_H-M   'P 1'
#
loop_
_entity.id
_entity.type
_entity.pdbx_description
1 polymer ?
#
loop_
_entity_poly.entity_id
_entity_poly.type
_entity_poly.pdbx_seq_one_letter_code
_entity_poly.pdbx_strand_id
1 'polypeptide(L)'
;MKELDPETGEPLEEDNWVWSPQGLIAMHYPEMWGIVEFVGTGAEDLARDVTESERALWALRHAYYRQREHAVGHGSWARDAAELGLGSPPYPGLPWPPAFSLTPSGFEATLTLRDGSVAHIAEDGRSWISD
;
A
#
# COMPACT_ATOMS: atom_id res chain seq x y z
N MET A 1 25.16 17.44 13.41
CA MET A 1 25.31 18.73 14.13
C MET A 1 24.70 19.78 13.21
N LYS A 2 23.78 20.63 13.68
CA LYS A 2 23.20 21.69 12.84
C LYS A 2 24.30 22.68 12.46
N GLU A 3 24.28 23.12 11.22
CA GLU A 3 25.15 24.19 10.77
C GLU A 3 24.66 25.50 11.43
N LEU A 4 25.60 26.28 11.97
CA LEU A 4 25.31 27.53 12.66
C LEU A 4 25.58 28.69 11.71
N ASP A 5 24.74 29.72 11.79
CA ASP A 5 24.98 30.99 11.12
C ASP A 5 26.29 31.60 11.68
N PRO A 6 27.29 31.89 10.83
CA PRO A 6 28.58 32.41 11.27
C PRO A 6 28.52 33.85 11.81
N GLU A 7 27.46 34.61 11.53
CA GLU A 7 27.26 35.99 12.02
C GLU A 7 26.47 36.02 13.33
N THR A 8 25.47 35.16 13.48
CA THR A 8 24.58 35.16 14.65
C THR A 8 24.88 34.05 15.67
N GLY A 9 25.57 32.98 15.27
CA GLY A 9 25.87 31.82 16.11
C GLY A 9 24.65 30.92 16.38
N GLU A 10 23.49 31.29 15.86
CA GLU A 10 22.26 30.52 15.97
C GLU A 10 22.23 29.40 14.90
N PRO A 11 21.52 28.29 15.13
CA PRO A 11 21.35 27.27 14.10
C PRO A 11 20.69 27.84 12.85
N LEU A 12 21.26 27.55 11.67
CA LEU A 12 20.61 27.86 10.40
C LEU A 12 19.23 27.19 10.33
N GLU A 13 18.27 27.89 9.73
CA GLU A 13 16.97 27.31 9.44
C GLU A 13 17.14 26.09 8.52
N GLU A 14 16.42 25.01 8.81
CA GLU A 14 16.46 23.84 7.94
C GLU A 14 15.59 24.11 6.72
N ASP A 15 16.20 24.18 5.53
CA ASP A 15 15.50 24.20 4.24
C ASP A 15 14.92 22.80 3.90
N ASN A 16 14.15 22.24 4.83
CA ASN A 16 13.40 21.01 4.61
C ASN A 16 12.18 21.37 3.77
N TRP A 17 12.35 21.40 2.45
CA TRP A 17 11.24 21.54 1.52
C TRP A 17 10.36 20.29 1.54
N VAL A 18 9.53 20.17 2.57
CA VAL A 18 8.54 19.10 2.72
C VAL A 18 7.17 19.73 2.56
N TRP A 19 6.82 20.07 1.33
CA TRP A 19 5.44 20.42 0.99
C TRP A 19 4.78 19.28 0.26
N SER A 20 3.72 18.75 0.86
CA SER A 20 2.57 18.33 0.08
C SER A 20 1.30 18.69 0.90
N PRO A 21 0.19 19.01 0.22
CA PRO A 21 -1.05 19.45 0.85
C PRO A 21 -1.67 18.40 1.79
N GLN A 22 -2.63 18.81 2.63
CA GLN A 22 -3.45 17.94 3.48
C GLN A 22 -4.35 17.03 2.63
N GLY A 23 -3.76 15.97 2.09
CA GLY A 23 -4.33 14.96 1.22
C GLY A 23 -3.20 14.04 0.77
N LEU A 24 -3.35 12.72 1.03
CA LEU A 24 -2.41 11.62 0.79
C LEU A 24 -1.04 12.03 0.22
N ILE A 25 -0.22 12.60 1.10
CA ILE A 25 1.20 12.82 0.80
C ILE A 25 1.84 11.45 0.79
N ALA A 26 2.11 10.92 -0.41
CA ALA A 26 2.68 9.59 -0.61
C ALA A 26 4.01 9.38 0.14
N MET A 27 4.68 10.43 0.61
CA MET A 27 5.90 10.31 1.42
C MET A 27 5.74 9.45 2.68
N HIS A 28 4.54 9.42 3.28
CA HIS A 28 4.23 8.59 4.46
C HIS A 28 3.74 7.19 4.10
N TYR A 29 3.64 6.89 2.82
CA TYR A 29 3.17 5.62 2.28
C TYR A 29 4.20 5.04 1.30
N PRO A 30 5.46 4.80 1.73
CA PRO A 30 6.50 4.25 0.88
C PRO A 30 6.07 2.93 0.22
N GLU A 31 5.20 2.16 0.87
CA GLU A 31 4.55 0.97 0.34
C GLU A 31 3.70 1.18 -0.92
N MET A 32 3.38 2.43 -1.29
CA MET A 32 2.57 2.79 -2.46
C MET A 32 3.41 3.38 -3.60
N TRP A 33 4.74 3.44 -3.46
CA TRP A 33 5.63 3.99 -4.50
C TRP A 33 5.90 3.01 -5.64
N GLY A 34 6.03 1.73 -5.32
CA GLY A 34 6.19 0.66 -6.29
C GLY A 34 6.72 -0.62 -5.64
N ILE A 35 7.02 -1.60 -6.49
CA ILE A 35 7.73 -2.81 -6.07
C ILE A 35 9.22 -2.55 -6.27
N VAL A 36 10.01 -2.72 -5.21
CA VAL A 36 11.46 -2.58 -5.24
C VAL A 36 12.08 -3.97 -5.22
N GLU A 37 12.90 -4.27 -6.22
CA GLU A 37 13.67 -5.50 -6.30
C GLU A 37 15.15 -5.21 -6.03
N PHE A 38 15.74 -5.96 -5.10
CA PHE A 38 17.17 -5.89 -4.80
C PHE A 38 17.90 -6.99 -5.54
N VAL A 39 18.95 -6.63 -6.28
CA VAL A 39 19.68 -7.52 -7.17
C VAL A 39 21.18 -7.44 -6.94
N GLY A 40 21.87 -8.56 -7.22
CA GLY A 40 23.32 -8.67 -7.04
C GLY A 40 24.13 -8.01 -8.15
N THR A 41 25.45 -7.92 -7.94
CA THR A 41 26.39 -7.40 -8.94
C THR A 41 26.40 -8.27 -10.21
N GLY A 42 26.29 -7.64 -11.38
CA GLY A 42 26.35 -8.30 -12.69
C GLY A 42 24.99 -8.66 -13.30
N ALA A 43 23.87 -8.22 -12.71
CA ALA A 43 22.57 -8.33 -13.34
C ALA A 43 22.37 -7.16 -14.31
N GLU A 44 22.60 -7.39 -15.60
CA GLU A 44 22.50 -6.36 -16.65
C GLU A 44 21.10 -6.29 -17.29
N ASP A 45 20.23 -7.27 -17.02
CA ASP A 45 18.81 -7.30 -17.40
C ASP A 45 17.95 -7.45 -16.15
N LEU A 46 17.32 -6.36 -15.70
CA LEU A 46 16.79 -6.25 -14.33
C LEU A 46 15.31 -5.91 -14.20
N ALA A 47 14.57 -5.83 -15.31
CA ALA A 47 13.12 -5.72 -15.23
C ALA A 47 12.52 -7.11 -15.38
N ARG A 48 12.35 -7.83 -14.26
CA ARG A 48 11.46 -9.00 -14.28
C ARG A 48 10.02 -8.52 -14.34
N ASP A 49 9.17 -9.34 -14.95
CA ASP A 49 7.74 -9.10 -14.88
C ASP A 49 7.26 -9.25 -13.44
N VAL A 50 6.46 -8.28 -13.01
CA VAL A 50 5.71 -8.39 -11.75
C VAL A 50 4.83 -9.63 -11.83
N THR A 51 4.86 -10.45 -10.78
CA THR A 51 4.06 -11.68 -10.70
C THR A 51 2.58 -11.37 -10.46
N GLU A 52 1.71 -12.37 -10.66
CA GLU A 52 0.29 -12.23 -10.27
C GLU A 52 0.14 -11.99 -8.78
N SER A 53 0.90 -12.70 -7.95
CA SER A 53 0.89 -12.55 -6.49
C SER A 53 1.28 -11.14 -6.07
N GLU A 54 2.30 -10.55 -6.67
CA GLU A 54 2.69 -9.17 -6.38
C GLU A 54 1.65 -8.14 -6.83
N ARG A 55 1.06 -8.33 -8.02
CA ARG A 55 -0.08 -7.51 -8.47
C ARG A 55 -1.26 -7.63 -7.51
N ALA A 56 -1.53 -8.83 -6.99
CA ALA A 56 -2.60 -9.08 -6.04
C ALA A 56 -2.34 -8.36 -4.71
N LEU A 57 -1.15 -8.52 -4.12
CA LEU A 57 -0.77 -7.84 -2.88
C LEU A 57 -0.82 -6.32 -3.03
N TRP A 58 -0.38 -5.81 -4.18
CA TRP A 58 -0.49 -4.38 -4.50
C TRP A 58 -1.94 -3.93 -4.58
N ALA A 59 -2.78 -4.66 -5.32
CA ALA A 59 -4.21 -4.36 -5.45
C ALA A 59 -4.94 -4.39 -4.10
N LEU A 60 -4.61 -5.35 -3.23
CA LEU A 60 -5.12 -5.45 -1.88
C LEU A 60 -4.70 -4.26 -1.01
N ARG A 61 -3.52 -3.67 -1.23
CA ARG A 61 -3.09 -2.46 -0.53
C ARG A 61 -3.94 -1.23 -0.87
N HIS A 62 -4.42 -1.11 -2.11
CA HIS A 62 -5.43 -0.10 -2.47
C HIS A 62 -6.77 -0.35 -1.75
N ALA A 63 -7.19 -1.61 -1.67
CA ALA A 63 -8.40 -2.01 -0.94
C ALA A 63 -8.28 -1.68 0.57
N TYR A 64 -7.11 -1.86 1.15
CA TYR A 64 -6.80 -1.49 2.53
C TYR A 64 -6.98 0.01 2.79
N TYR A 65 -6.47 0.89 1.92
CA TYR A 65 -6.67 2.34 2.11
C TYR A 65 -8.13 2.75 1.94
N ARG A 66 -8.86 2.15 1.00
CA ARG A 66 -10.31 2.35 0.87
C ARG A 66 -11.03 1.96 2.16
N GLN A 67 -10.60 0.89 2.81
CA GLN A 67 -11.13 0.51 4.11
C GLN A 67 -10.85 1.55 5.19
N ARG A 68 -9.61 2.05 5.26
CA ARG A 68 -9.21 3.09 6.22
C ARG A 68 -10.04 4.37 6.01
N GLU A 69 -10.22 4.80 4.77
CA GLU A 69 -11.06 5.94 4.41
C GLU A 69 -12.53 5.71 4.81
N HIS A 70 -13.07 4.53 4.51
CA HIS A 70 -14.43 4.16 4.88
C HIS A 70 -14.63 4.17 6.41
N ALA A 71 -13.68 3.60 7.17
CA ALA A 71 -13.73 3.57 8.62
C ALA A 71 -13.65 4.96 9.25
N VAL A 72 -12.81 5.85 8.70
CA VAL A 72 -12.74 7.26 9.14
C VAL A 72 -14.05 8.00 8.82
N GLY A 73 -14.64 7.77 7.64
CA GLY A 73 -15.87 8.44 7.21
C GLY A 73 -17.15 7.95 7.88
N HIS A 74 -17.26 6.65 8.20
CA HIS A 74 -18.49 6.00 8.67
C HIS A 74 -18.41 5.46 10.09
N GLY A 75 -17.21 5.42 10.69
CA GLY A 75 -16.99 4.84 12.02
C GLY A 75 -17.02 3.30 12.05
N SER A 76 -17.08 2.63 10.89
CA SER A 76 -17.06 1.18 10.77
C SER A 76 -16.34 0.72 9.52
N TRP A 77 -15.79 -0.49 9.59
CA TRP A 77 -15.24 -1.20 8.43
C TRP A 77 -16.35 -1.59 7.45
N ALA A 78 -16.08 -1.45 6.16
CA ALA A 78 -16.91 -1.98 5.09
C ALA A 78 -16.94 -3.52 5.14
N ARG A 79 -18.05 -4.11 4.71
CA ARG A 79 -18.28 -5.57 4.71
C ARG A 79 -18.02 -6.21 3.36
N ASP A 80 -18.05 -5.43 2.29
CA ASP A 80 -17.87 -5.93 0.95
C ASP A 80 -17.16 -4.92 0.03
N ALA A 81 -16.78 -5.42 -1.13
CA ALA A 81 -16.09 -4.66 -2.16
C ALA A 81 -16.96 -3.54 -2.78
N ALA A 82 -18.29 -3.66 -2.73
CA ALA A 82 -19.20 -2.67 -3.31
C ALA A 82 -19.25 -1.40 -2.47
N GLU A 83 -19.28 -1.52 -1.13
CA GLU A 83 -19.17 -0.41 -0.18
C GLU A 83 -17.87 0.40 -0.37
N LEU A 84 -16.81 -0.25 -0.86
CA LEU A 84 -15.49 0.36 -1.11
C LEU A 84 -15.29 0.83 -2.57
N GLY A 85 -16.30 0.70 -3.42
CA GLY A 85 -16.24 1.08 -4.83
C GLY A 85 -15.19 0.28 -5.63
N LEU A 86 -15.00 -1.00 -5.30
CA LEU A 86 -14.02 -1.89 -5.93
C LEU A 86 -14.63 -2.69 -7.09
N GLY A 87 -15.43 -2.05 -7.95
CA GLY A 87 -16.20 -2.73 -9.00
C GLY A 87 -15.40 -3.21 -10.21
N SER A 88 -14.13 -2.81 -10.36
CA SER A 88 -13.29 -3.21 -11.50
C SER A 88 -11.89 -3.56 -11.04
N PRO A 89 -11.25 -4.57 -11.67
CA PRO A 89 -9.89 -4.95 -11.32
C PRO A 89 -8.91 -3.82 -11.62
N PRO A 90 -7.94 -3.54 -10.73
CA PRO A 90 -6.88 -2.57 -11.00
C PRO A 90 -5.90 -3.06 -12.08
N TYR A 91 -5.82 -4.38 -12.31
CA TYR A 91 -4.96 -4.99 -13.32
C TYR A 91 -5.73 -5.98 -14.20
N PRO A 92 -5.50 -6.00 -15.53
CA PRO A 92 -6.13 -6.99 -16.40
C PRO A 92 -5.83 -8.43 -15.98
N GLY A 93 -6.88 -9.25 -15.94
CA GLY A 93 -6.77 -10.68 -15.63
C GLY A 93 -6.60 -11.03 -14.15
N LEU A 94 -6.63 -10.06 -13.24
CA LEU A 94 -6.63 -10.32 -11.79
C LEU A 94 -8.03 -10.79 -11.35
N PRO A 95 -8.15 -11.86 -10.53
CA PRO A 95 -9.43 -12.42 -10.10
C PRO A 95 -10.11 -11.54 -9.02
N TRP A 96 -10.69 -10.44 -9.46
CA TRP A 96 -11.25 -9.36 -8.64
C TRP A 96 -12.80 -9.38 -8.64
N PRO A 97 -13.49 -8.91 -7.58
CA PRO A 97 -13.02 -8.22 -6.36
C PRO A 97 -12.50 -9.14 -5.24
N PRO A 98 -11.78 -8.58 -4.25
CA PRO A 98 -11.39 -9.33 -3.06
C PRO A 98 -12.62 -9.62 -2.18
N ALA A 99 -12.57 -10.74 -1.48
CA ALA A 99 -13.50 -11.04 -0.40
C ALA A 99 -13.08 -10.28 0.86
N PHE A 100 -14.05 -9.83 1.65
CA PHE A 100 -13.81 -9.18 2.94
C PHE A 100 -14.45 -9.99 4.06
N SER A 101 -13.72 -10.13 5.16
CA SER A 101 -14.22 -10.69 6.41
C SER A 101 -13.93 -9.72 7.54
N LEU A 102 -14.95 -9.40 8.34
CA LEU A 102 -14.74 -8.62 9.57
C LEU A 102 -14.17 -9.53 10.66
N THR A 103 -13.14 -9.05 11.34
CA THR A 103 -12.52 -9.72 12.48
C THR A 103 -12.80 -8.92 13.75
N PRO A 104 -12.60 -9.50 14.95
CA PRO A 104 -12.70 -8.73 16.19
C PRO A 104 -11.75 -7.52 16.26
N SER A 105 -10.61 -7.57 15.56
CA SER A 105 -9.62 -6.49 15.49
C SER A 105 -9.82 -5.52 14.33
N GLY A 106 -10.56 -5.92 13.28
CA GLY A 106 -10.88 -5.06 12.15
C GLY A 106 -11.41 -5.83 10.95
N PHE A 107 -10.55 -6.07 9.97
CA PHE A 107 -10.91 -6.79 8.75
C PHE A 107 -9.74 -7.60 8.21
N GLU A 108 -10.07 -8.57 7.37
CA GLU A 108 -9.14 -9.24 6.46
C GLU A 108 -9.75 -9.19 5.05
N ALA A 109 -8.92 -8.86 4.07
CA ALA A 109 -9.29 -8.93 2.66
C ALA A 109 -8.46 -10.01 1.95
N THR A 110 -9.11 -10.85 1.17
CA THR A 110 -8.48 -11.99 0.50
C THR A 110 -8.79 -12.02 -0.99
N LEU A 111 -7.85 -12.55 -1.78
CA LEU A 111 -7.98 -12.70 -3.23
C LEU A 111 -7.43 -14.07 -3.64
N THR A 112 -8.30 -14.98 -4.06
CA THR A 112 -7.88 -16.29 -4.59
C THR A 112 -7.34 -16.13 -6.01
N LEU A 113 -6.07 -16.49 -6.21
CA LEU A 113 -5.35 -16.36 -7.47
C LEU A 113 -5.61 -17.56 -8.39
N ARG A 114 -5.21 -17.43 -9.65
CA ARG A 114 -5.48 -18.47 -10.67
C ARG A 114 -4.75 -19.78 -10.43
N ASP A 115 -3.62 -19.75 -9.72
CA ASP A 115 -2.86 -20.92 -9.33
C ASP A 115 -3.41 -21.62 -8.06
N GLY A 116 -4.46 -21.07 -7.45
CA GLY A 116 -5.08 -21.57 -6.22
C GLY A 116 -4.57 -20.91 -4.95
N SER A 117 -3.42 -20.21 -5.00
CA SER A 117 -2.90 -19.47 -3.86
C SER A 117 -3.83 -18.32 -3.46
N VAL A 118 -3.76 -17.89 -2.22
CA VAL A 118 -4.60 -16.80 -1.68
C VAL A 118 -3.71 -15.66 -1.25
N ALA A 119 -3.95 -14.47 -1.81
CA ALA A 119 -3.35 -13.24 -1.32
C ALA A 119 -4.20 -12.65 -0.20
N HIS A 120 -3.55 -12.15 0.85
CA HIS A 120 -4.20 -11.61 2.03
C HIS A 120 -3.67 -10.20 2.33
N ILE A 121 -4.54 -9.37 2.92
CA ILE A 121 -4.14 -8.17 3.65
C ILE A 121 -5.02 -7.99 4.89
N ALA A 122 -4.39 -7.65 6.01
CA ALA A 122 -5.06 -7.41 7.28
C ALA A 122 -5.23 -5.91 7.59
N GLU A 123 -5.94 -5.62 8.67
CA GLU A 123 -6.21 -4.29 9.21
C GLU A 123 -4.96 -3.49 9.60
N ASP A 124 -3.85 -4.15 9.92
CA ASP A 124 -2.55 -3.56 10.24
C ASP A 124 -1.69 -3.30 8.99
N GLY A 125 -2.18 -3.67 7.81
CA GLY A 125 -1.48 -3.53 6.54
C GLY A 125 -0.47 -4.65 6.24
N ARG A 126 -0.40 -5.68 7.08
CA ARG A 126 0.35 -6.91 6.80
C ARG A 126 -0.30 -7.63 5.63
N SER A 127 0.52 -8.04 4.66
CA SER A 127 0.08 -8.75 3.48
C SER A 127 0.95 -9.98 3.23
N TRP A 128 0.35 -11.10 2.81
CA TRP A 128 1.04 -12.36 2.58
C TRP A 128 0.32 -13.23 1.55
N ILE A 129 0.98 -14.28 1.07
CA ILE A 129 0.41 -15.33 0.22
C ILE A 129 0.29 -16.62 1.05
N SER A 130 -0.78 -17.38 0.88
CA SER A 130 -0.94 -18.75 1.38
C SER A 130 -1.31 -19.72 0.24
N ASP A 131 -1.05 -21.02 0.44
CA ASP A 131 -1.33 -22.11 -0.51
C ASP A 131 -2.69 -22.79 -0.24
#